data_AF-A0A0F9GE05-F1
#
_entry.id   AF-A0A0F9GE05-F1
#
_cell.length_a   1.000
_cell.length_b   1.000
_cell.length_c   1.000
_cell.angle_alpha   90.00
_cell.angle_beta   90.00
_cell.angle_gamma   90.00
#
_symmetry.space_group_name_H-M   'P 1'
#
loop_
_entity.id
_entity.type
_entity.pdbx_description
1 polymer ?
#
loop_
_entity_poly.entity_id
_entity_poly.type
_entity_poly.pdbx_seq_one_letter_code
_entity_poly.pdbx_strand_id
1 'polypeptide(L)' 'MICPKCHKEMSIFNTTEDGNELIVIERCNLCGYFESKTEEINRSIL' A
#
# COMPACT_ATOMS: atom_id res chain seq x y z
N MET A 1 -2.80 -2.53 7.20
CA MET A 1 -3.98 -1.63 7.40
C MET A 1 -5.22 -2.44 7.77
N ILE A 2 -6.23 -1.84 8.41
CA ILE A 2 -7.53 -2.51 8.66
C ILE A 2 -8.51 -2.14 7.53
N CYS A 3 -9.14 -3.13 6.91
CA CYS A 3 -10.10 -2.92 5.83
C CYS A 3 -11.35 -2.18 6.33
N PRO A 4 -11.76 -1.06 5.70
CA PRO A 4 -12.94 -0.30 6.13
C PRO A 4 -14.28 -0.99 5.83
N LYS A 5 -14.28 -2.10 5.07
CA LYS A 5 -15.49 -2.84 4.71
C LYS A 5 -15.80 -3.97 5.69
N CYS A 6 -14.81 -4.82 5.96
CA CYS A 6 -14.98 -6.01 6.80
C CYS A 6 -14.20 -5.93 8.12
N HIS A 7 -13.48 -4.84 8.36
CA HIS A 7 -12.69 -4.58 9.59
C HIS A 7 -11.66 -5.67 9.90
N LYS A 8 -11.12 -6.33 8.86
CA LYS A 8 -10.06 -7.34 8.95
C LYS A 8 -8.76 -6.81 8.36
N GLU A 9 -7.65 -7.44 8.74
CA GLU A 9 -6.33 -7.05 8.25
C GLU A 9 -6.22 -7.19 6.73
N MET A 10 -5.59 -6.19 6.13
CA MET A 10 -5.23 -6.16 4.72
C MET A 10 -3.76 -6.59 4.55
N SER A 11 -3.45 -7.14 3.38
CA SER A 11 -2.09 -7.56 3.02
C SER A 11 -1.58 -6.73 1.84
N ILE A 12 -0.27 -6.56 1.75
CA ILE A 12 0.36 -5.92 0.58
C ILE A 12 0.10 -6.81 -0.64
N PHE A 13 -0.48 -6.23 -1.67
CA PHE A 13 -0.78 -6.89 -2.94
C PHE A 13 0.25 -6.55 -4.00
N ASN A 14 0.65 -5.28 -4.09
CA ASN A 14 1.68 -4.84 -5.02
C ASN A 14 2.41 -3.63 -4.44
N THR A 15 3.65 -3.44 -4.89
CA THR A 15 4.44 -2.26 -4.58
C THR A 15 5.07 -1.76 -5.88
N THR A 16 5.02 -0.46 -6.13
CA THR A 16 5.56 0.15 -7.35
C THR A 16 6.31 1.42 -6.98
N GLU A 17 7.49 1.58 -7.55
CA GLU A 17 8.29 2.80 -7.41
C GLU A 17 8.03 3.71 -8.62
N ASP A 18 7.66 4.96 -8.37
CA ASP A 18 7.54 6.00 -9.39
C ASP A 18 8.43 7.20 -8.99
N GLY A 19 9.61 7.28 -9.60
CA GLY A 19 10.60 8.33 -9.26
C GLY A 19 11.07 8.25 -7.79
N ASN A 20 10.59 9.20 -6.97
CA ASN A 20 10.88 9.28 -5.53
C ASN A 20 9.67 8.85 -4.67
N GLU A 21 8.64 8.26 -5.27
CA GLU A 21 7.43 7.83 -4.59
C GLU A 21 7.34 6.30 -4.59
N LEU A 22 7.08 5.71 -3.42
CA LEU A 22 6.75 4.30 -3.24
C LEU A 22 5.24 4.17 -3.12
N ILE A 23 4.60 3.60 -4.13
CA ILE A 23 3.18 3.30 -4.11
C ILE A 23 2.98 1.87 -3.61
N VAL A 24 2.43 1.73 -2.41
CA VAL A 24 2.06 0.45 -1.80
C VAL A 24 0.56 0.23 -1.98
N ILE A 25 0.19 -0.83 -2.68
CA ILE A 25 -1.20 -1.25 -2.86
C ILE A 25 -1.50 -2.40 -1.89
N GLU A 26 -2.41 -2.18 -0.96
CA GLU A 26 -2.92 -3.18 -0.03
C GLU A 26 -4.27 -3.75 -0.55
N ARG A 27 -4.49 -5.05 -0.34
CA ARG A 27 -5.75 -5.75 -0.66
C ARG A 27 -6.28 -6.48 0.57
N CYS A 28 -7.59 -6.41 0.77
CA CYS A 28 -8.29 -7.27 1.70
C CYS A 28 -8.53 -8.66 1.08
N ASN A 29 -7.97 -9.71 1.70
CA ASN A 29 -8.13 -11.09 1.22
C ASN A 29 -9.55 -11.67 1.40
N LEU A 30 -10.42 -10.99 2.16
CA LEU A 30 -11.78 -11.45 2.42
C LEU A 30 -12.82 -10.82 1.49
N CYS A 31 -12.86 -9.48 1.42
CA CYS A 31 -13.86 -8.77 0.62
C CYS A 31 -13.31 -8.25 -0.72
N GLY A 32 -12.00 -8.35 -0.95
CA GLY A 32 -11.36 -7.88 -2.19
C GLY A 32 -11.23 -6.37 -2.31
N TYR A 33 -11.48 -5.59 -1.25
CA TYR A 33 -11.24 -4.14 -1.23
C TYR A 33 -9.75 -3.82 -1.41
N PHE A 34 -9.45 -2.76 -2.18
CA PHE A 34 -8.10 -2.28 -2.45
C PHE A 34 -7.92 -0.87 -1.91
N GLU A 35 -6.71 -0.58 -1.42
CA GLU A 35 -6.30 0.77 -1.01
C GLU A 35 -4.84 0.99 -1.34
N SER A 36 -4.49 2.19 -1.79
CA SER A 36 -3.11 2.57 -2.12
C SER A 36 -2.61 3.64 -1.17
N LYS A 37 -1.34 3.54 -0.79
CA LYS A 37 -0.61 4.59 -0.06
C LYS A 37 0.64 4.94 -0.83
N THR A 38 0.99 6.22 -0.79
CA THR A 38 2.22 6.72 -1.37
C THR A 38 3.15 7.15 -0.25
N GLU A 39 4.37 6.65 -0.25
CA GLU A 39 5.44 7.04 0.67
C GLU A 39 6.56 7.72 -0.12
N GLU A 40 7.01 8.90 0.30
CA GLU A 40 8.14 9.57 -0.35
C GLU A 40 9.45 8.87 0.06
N ILE A 41 10.14 8.26 -0.90
CA ILE A 41 11.47 7.69 -0.72
C ILE A 41 12.48 8.83 -0.76
N ASN A 42 12.89 9.31 0.40
CA ASN A 42 13.95 10.31 0.49
C ASN A 42 15.32 9.65 0.23
N ARG A 43 15.73 9.60 -1.04
CA ARG A 43 17.06 9.12 -1.46
C ARG A 43 18.12 10.19 -1.18
N SER A 44 18.35 10.51 0.10
CA SER A 44 19.50 11.33 0.49
C SER A 44 20.78 10.55 0.19
N ILE A 45 21.47 11.01 -0.85
CA ILE A 45 22.74 10.52 -1.37
C ILE A 45 23.79 10.56 -0.25
N LEU A 46 24.35 9.40 0.08
CA LEU A 46 25.58 9.22 0.87
C LEU A 46 26.80 9.46 -0.03
#